data_AF-A0A1F9WV39-F1
#
_entry.id   AF-A0A1F9WV39-F1
#
_cell.length_a   1.000
_cell.length_b   1.000
_cell.length_c   1.000
_cell.angle_alpha   90.00
_cell.angle_beta   90.00
_cell.angle_gamma   90.00
#
_symmetry.space_group_name_H-M   'P 1'
#
loop_
_entity.id
_entity.type
_entity.pdbx_description
1 polymer ?
#
loop_
_entity_poly.entity_id
_entity_poly.type
_entity_poly.pdbx_seq_one_letter_code
_entity_poly.pdbx_strand_id
1 'polypeptide(L)'
;MKKLVFIFAAVALLPAGRVYAAPELSRYRALTERNLFKPLWQSAQPSIRDLEAERKAASESARVEQQKQLEELRNQEDARRQDAKKREIESTLIITGIVNDGQNTLAFIKNRADNDKTLSLKQGETIADCAIISINTATGTVVLDYQQKFQITLSLNGE
;
A
#
# COMPACT_ATOMS: atom_id res chain seq x y z
N MET A 1 57.90 -14.06 33.69
CA MET A 1 58.59 -12.76 33.58
C MET A 1 59.93 -12.94 32.87
N LYS A 2 60.06 -12.47 31.62
CA LYS A 2 61.35 -12.22 30.94
C LYS A 2 61.14 -11.20 29.81
N LYS A 3 61.51 -9.96 30.15
CA LYS A 3 62.17 -8.89 29.38
C LYS A 3 61.59 -8.41 28.03
N LEU A 4 61.05 -7.18 28.11
CA LEU A 4 61.03 -6.16 27.06
C LEU A 4 62.44 -5.84 26.52
N VAL A 5 62.53 -5.37 25.27
CA VAL A 5 62.74 -3.95 24.89
C VAL A 5 63.22 -3.90 23.42
N PHE A 6 62.51 -3.12 22.61
CA PHE A 6 62.90 -2.69 21.27
C PHE A 6 63.99 -1.62 21.32
N ILE A 7 64.93 -1.64 20.38
CA ILE A 7 65.72 -0.46 20.02
C ILE A 7 65.69 -0.29 18.49
N PHE A 8 65.18 0.85 18.07
CA PHE A 8 65.25 1.42 16.72
C PHE A 8 66.57 2.17 16.55
N ALA A 9 67.19 2.03 15.37
CA ALA A 9 67.93 3.07 14.64
C ALA A 9 68.52 2.43 13.36
N ALA A 10 68.72 3.07 12.22
CA ALA A 10 68.20 4.26 11.56
C ALA A 10 68.85 4.26 10.14
N VAL A 11 68.12 4.76 9.14
CA VAL A 11 68.62 5.40 7.89
C VAL A 11 69.36 4.52 6.85
N ALA A 12 68.78 4.43 5.64
CA ALA A 12 69.37 5.05 4.44
C ALA A 12 68.47 4.91 3.20
N LEU A 13 68.10 6.09 2.67
CA LEU A 13 67.92 6.51 1.28
C LEU A 13 67.53 5.48 0.20
N LEU A 14 66.38 5.76 -0.44
CA LEU A 14 66.00 5.32 -1.79
C LEU A 14 67.05 5.71 -2.84
N PRO A 15 67.08 4.99 -3.97
CA PRO A 15 66.63 5.69 -5.18
C PRO A 15 65.64 4.91 -6.05
N ALA A 16 64.86 5.71 -6.75
CA ALA A 16 63.87 5.41 -7.78
C ALA A 16 64.22 4.21 -8.69
N GLY A 17 63.45 3.12 -8.54
CA GLY A 17 63.30 2.09 -9.57
C GLY A 17 61.92 2.24 -10.22
N ARG A 18 61.89 2.50 -11.53
CA ARG A 18 60.66 2.62 -12.33
C ARG A 18 59.76 1.40 -12.11
N VAL A 19 58.57 1.63 -11.56
CA VAL A 19 57.47 0.66 -11.62
C VAL A 19 57.01 0.63 -13.07
N TYR A 20 57.50 -0.33 -13.85
CA TYR A 20 56.85 -0.70 -15.10
C TYR A 20 55.51 -1.33 -14.70
N ALA A 21 54.44 -0.55 -14.84
CA ALA A 21 53.10 -1.09 -14.82
C ALA A 21 53.01 -2.16 -15.91
N ALA A 22 52.97 -3.42 -15.51
CA ALA A 22 52.67 -4.51 -16.42
C ALA A 22 51.32 -4.22 -17.09
N PRO A 23 51.20 -4.33 -18.43
CA PRO A 23 49.94 -4.09 -19.11
C PRO A 23 48.89 -5.09 -18.60
N GLU A 24 47.68 -4.58 -18.40
CA GLU A 24 46.52 -5.22 -17.76
C GLU A 24 46.38 -6.74 -17.99
N LEU A 25 46.82 -7.54 -17.00
CA LEU A 25 46.40 -8.95 -16.86
C LEU A 25 44.90 -9.10 -16.58
N SER A 26 44.21 -8.01 -16.22
CA SER A 26 42.78 -7.96 -15.93
C SER A 26 41.91 -8.25 -17.16
N ARG A 27 42.37 -7.89 -18.38
CA ARG A 27 41.60 -8.14 -19.61
C ARG A 27 41.54 -9.62 -19.99
N TYR A 28 42.51 -10.42 -19.54
CA TYR A 28 42.61 -11.83 -19.91
C TYR A 28 42.03 -12.79 -18.87
N ARG A 29 41.76 -12.35 -17.63
CA ARG A 29 41.06 -13.17 -16.62
C ARG A 29 39.65 -13.57 -17.06
N ALA A 30 38.94 -12.64 -17.71
CA ALA A 30 37.60 -12.89 -18.25
C ALA A 30 37.60 -13.94 -19.38
N LEU A 31 38.74 -14.16 -20.05
CA LEU A 31 38.89 -15.17 -21.10
C LEU A 31 39.26 -16.54 -20.54
N THR A 32 40.02 -16.62 -19.44
CA THR A 32 40.35 -17.88 -18.76
C THR A 32 39.22 -18.44 -17.90
N GLU A 33 38.30 -17.59 -17.42
CA GLU A 33 37.09 -18.04 -16.70
C GLU A 33 35.95 -18.47 -17.65
N ARG A 34 36.02 -18.08 -18.93
CA ARG A 34 35.17 -18.65 -19.97
C ARG A 34 35.69 -20.05 -20.31
N ASN A 35 35.06 -21.08 -19.77
CA ASN A 35 35.23 -22.47 -20.20
C ASN A 35 34.86 -22.62 -21.69
N LEU A 36 35.81 -22.34 -22.60
CA LEU A 36 35.67 -22.42 -24.06
C LEU A 36 35.54 -23.87 -24.58
N PHE A 37 35.75 -24.86 -23.71
CA PHE A 37 35.65 -26.28 -24.01
C PHE A 37 34.51 -26.98 -23.28
N LYS A 38 33.55 -26.23 -22.71
CA LYS A 38 32.35 -26.88 -22.18
C LYS A 38 31.54 -27.43 -23.36
N PRO A 39 31.31 -28.75 -23.44
CA PRO A 39 30.58 -29.31 -24.57
C PRO A 39 29.17 -28.71 -24.61
N LEU A 40 28.69 -28.32 -25.80
CA LEU A 40 27.35 -27.71 -25.97
C LEU A 40 26.21 -28.61 -25.47
N TRP A 41 26.46 -29.91 -25.30
CA TRP A 41 25.52 -30.92 -24.79
C TRP A 41 25.57 -31.10 -23.26
N GLN A 42 26.51 -30.44 -22.56
CA GLN A 42 26.63 -30.41 -21.09
C GLN A 42 26.07 -29.13 -20.46
N SER A 43 25.05 -28.52 -21.08
CA SER A 43 24.10 -27.76 -20.26
C SER A 43 23.48 -28.75 -19.28
N ALA A 44 23.58 -28.51 -17.98
CA ALA A 44 22.92 -29.35 -16.98
C ALA A 44 21.44 -29.44 -17.34
N GLN A 45 21.03 -30.55 -17.95
CA GLN A 45 19.63 -30.77 -18.26
C GLN A 45 18.94 -30.92 -16.90
N PRO A 46 17.88 -30.13 -16.64
CA PRO A 46 17.15 -30.26 -15.40
C PRO A 46 16.70 -31.71 -15.27
N SER A 47 16.88 -32.29 -14.08
CA SER A 47 16.47 -33.66 -13.88
C SER A 47 14.95 -33.76 -14.05
N ILE A 48 14.43 -34.94 -14.37
CA ILE A 48 12.98 -35.15 -14.50
C ILE A 48 12.24 -34.69 -13.23
N ARG A 49 12.87 -34.83 -12.05
CA ARG A 49 12.35 -34.34 -10.78
C ARG A 49 12.32 -32.80 -10.69
N ASP A 50 13.32 -32.11 -11.22
CA ASP A 50 13.36 -30.64 -11.25
C ASP A 50 12.29 -30.09 -12.19
N LEU A 51 12.09 -30.73 -13.36
CA LEU A 51 11.02 -30.39 -14.29
C LEU A 51 9.61 -30.61 -13.71
N GLU A 52 9.42 -31.66 -12.91
CA GLU A 52 8.16 -31.90 -12.20
C GLU A 52 7.93 -30.89 -11.06
N ALA A 53 8.99 -30.53 -10.32
CA ALA A 53 8.92 -29.52 -9.27
C ALA A 53 8.62 -28.13 -9.85
N GLU A 54 9.25 -27.76 -10.96
CA GLU A 54 8.96 -26.52 -11.70
C GLU A 54 7.53 -26.49 -12.23
N ARG A 55 7.02 -27.61 -12.78
CA ARG A 55 5.61 -27.70 -13.22
C ARG A 55 4.63 -27.57 -12.06
N LYS A 56 4.93 -28.17 -10.90
CA LYS A 56 4.10 -28.02 -9.70
C LYS A 56 4.13 -26.58 -9.19
N ALA A 57 5.31 -25.96 -9.08
CA ALA A 57 5.46 -24.57 -8.68
C ALA A 57 4.79 -23.59 -9.66
N ALA A 58 4.87 -23.84 -10.97
CA ALA A 58 4.15 -23.08 -11.99
C ALA A 58 2.63 -23.24 -11.88
N SER A 59 2.15 -24.44 -11.54
CA SER A 59 0.71 -24.69 -11.34
C SER A 59 0.17 -24.06 -10.06
N GLU A 60 0.97 -24.04 -8.98
CA GLU A 60 0.60 -23.43 -7.71
C GLU A 60 0.63 -21.90 -7.80
N SER A 61 1.65 -21.33 -8.45
CA SER A 61 1.70 -19.89 -8.71
C SER A 61 0.53 -19.42 -9.58
N ALA A 62 0.17 -20.16 -10.64
CA ALA A 62 -1.00 -19.84 -11.46
C ALA A 62 -2.32 -19.89 -10.66
N ARG A 63 -2.48 -20.84 -9.73
CA ARG A 63 -3.67 -20.91 -8.85
C ARG A 63 -3.73 -19.74 -7.88
N VAL A 64 -2.61 -19.38 -7.26
CA VAL A 64 -2.52 -18.23 -6.35
C VAL A 64 -2.80 -16.93 -7.11
N GLU A 65 -2.30 -16.79 -8.33
CA GLU A 65 -2.54 -15.61 -9.15
C GLU A 65 -4.00 -15.50 -9.60
N GLN A 66 -4.64 -16.61 -9.96
CA GLN A 66 -6.08 -16.64 -10.24
C GLN A 66 -6.92 -16.29 -9.00
N GLN A 67 -6.55 -16.79 -7.82
CA GLN A 67 -7.23 -16.43 -6.57
C GLN A 67 -7.09 -14.94 -6.26
N LYS A 68 -5.89 -14.38 -6.42
CA LYS A 68 -5.64 -12.94 -6.24
C LYS A 68 -6.47 -12.10 -7.21
N GLN A 69 -6.54 -12.49 -8.48
CA GLN A 69 -7.37 -11.79 -9.47
C GLN A 69 -8.85 -11.82 -9.09
N LEU A 70 -9.37 -12.96 -8.62
CA LEU A 70 -10.76 -13.08 -8.17
C LEU A 70 -11.04 -12.24 -6.92
N GLU A 71 -10.12 -12.23 -5.95
CA GLU A 71 -10.22 -11.39 -4.76
C GLU A 71 -10.18 -9.90 -5.12
N GLU A 72 -9.31 -9.51 -6.06
CA GLU A 72 -9.22 -8.13 -6.53
C GLU A 72 -10.51 -7.69 -7.24
N LEU A 73 -11.08 -8.53 -8.11
CA LEU A 73 -12.37 -8.26 -8.74
C LEU A 73 -13.50 -8.10 -7.71
N ARG A 74 -13.55 -8.95 -6.69
CA ARG A 74 -14.53 -8.84 -5.60
C ARG A 74 -14.38 -7.52 -4.82
N ASN A 75 -13.15 -7.17 -4.47
CA ASN A 75 -12.87 -5.92 -3.76
C ASN A 75 -13.26 -4.69 -4.59
N GLN A 76 -13.01 -4.73 -5.91
CA GLN A 76 -13.43 -3.66 -6.82
C GLN A 76 -14.96 -3.55 -6.94
N GLU A 77 -15.69 -4.68 -6.99
CA GLU A 77 -17.15 -4.67 -6.99
C GLU A 77 -17.72 -4.09 -5.69
N ASP A 78 -17.16 -4.49 -4.53
CA ASP A 78 -17.61 -4.00 -3.24
C ASP A 78 -17.32 -2.52 -3.05
N ALA A 79 -16.16 -2.03 -3.50
CA ALA A 79 -15.86 -0.59 -3.52
C ALA A 79 -16.86 0.18 -4.38
N ARG A 80 -17.17 -0.31 -5.59
CA ARG A 80 -18.18 0.31 -6.47
C ARG A 80 -19.58 0.36 -5.85
N ARG A 81 -19.98 -0.71 -5.15
CA ARG A 81 -21.28 -0.76 -4.44
C ARG A 81 -21.32 0.27 -3.32
N GLN A 82 -20.24 0.39 -2.55
CA GLN A 82 -20.14 1.39 -1.49
C GLN A 82 -20.17 2.81 -2.04
N ASP A 83 -19.44 3.09 -3.12
CA ASP A 83 -19.46 4.40 -3.79
C ASP A 83 -20.85 4.76 -4.33
N ALA A 84 -21.55 3.79 -4.92
CA ALA A 84 -22.93 3.98 -5.39
C ALA A 84 -23.86 4.34 -4.22
N LYS A 85 -23.73 3.62 -3.08
CA LYS A 85 -24.51 3.93 -1.88
C LYS A 85 -24.18 5.27 -1.27
N LYS A 86 -22.91 5.65 -1.23
CA LYS A 86 -22.48 6.97 -0.77
C LYS A 86 -23.14 8.08 -1.59
N ARG A 87 -23.08 7.99 -2.91
CA ARG A 87 -23.71 8.97 -3.83
C ARG A 87 -25.24 9.00 -3.68
N GLU A 88 -25.88 7.85 -3.49
CA GLU A 88 -27.31 7.78 -3.24
C GLU A 88 -27.69 8.57 -1.98
N ILE A 89 -26.97 8.35 -0.88
CA ILE A 89 -27.21 9.03 0.39
C ILE A 89 -26.95 10.54 0.27
N GLU A 90 -25.84 10.96 -0.35
CA GLU A 90 -25.51 12.37 -0.60
C GLU A 90 -26.58 13.07 -1.46
N SER A 91 -27.18 12.38 -2.44
CA SER A 91 -28.23 12.94 -3.30
C SER A 91 -29.61 13.02 -2.63
N THR A 92 -29.82 12.17 -1.62
CA THR A 92 -31.13 11.96 -0.98
C THR A 92 -31.29 12.75 0.30
N LEU A 93 -30.24 12.80 1.13
CA LEU A 93 -30.26 13.49 2.43
C LEU A 93 -29.74 14.91 2.29
N ILE A 94 -30.52 15.86 2.80
CA ILE A 94 -30.20 17.28 2.73
C ILE A 94 -30.35 17.89 4.10
N ILE A 95 -29.31 18.56 4.60
CA ILE A 95 -29.44 19.34 5.82
C ILE A 95 -30.20 20.62 5.48
N THR A 96 -31.30 20.86 6.19
CA THR A 96 -32.11 22.09 6.06
C THR A 96 -31.80 23.11 7.15
N GLY A 97 -31.26 22.68 8.29
CA GLY A 97 -30.94 23.56 9.40
C GLY A 97 -30.21 22.84 10.52
N ILE A 98 -29.45 23.59 11.31
CA ILE A 98 -28.89 23.12 12.58
C ILE A 98 -29.28 24.13 13.65
N VAL A 99 -29.82 23.64 14.77
CA VAL A 99 -30.23 24.46 15.91
C VAL A 99 -29.49 23.97 17.15
N ASN A 100 -28.92 24.90 17.91
CA ASN A 100 -28.28 24.61 19.18
C ASN A 100 -28.92 25.47 20.27
N ASP A 101 -29.51 24.80 21.26
CA ASP A 101 -30.18 25.42 22.41
C ASP A 101 -29.27 25.47 23.66
N GLY A 102 -27.95 25.36 23.46
CA GLY A 102 -26.94 25.35 24.53
C GLY A 102 -26.82 24.02 25.28
N GLN A 103 -27.91 23.26 25.40
CA GLN A 103 -27.91 21.91 25.99
C GLN A 103 -27.98 20.80 24.95
N ASN A 104 -28.66 21.05 23.84
CA ASN A 104 -28.86 20.07 22.76
C ASN A 104 -28.58 20.71 21.42
N THR A 105 -27.87 19.97 20.57
CA THR A 105 -27.71 20.30 19.15
C THR A 105 -28.59 19.37 18.32
N LEU A 106 -29.43 19.96 17.48
CA LEU A 106 -30.37 19.29 16.59
C LEU A 106 -30.02 19.62 15.15
N ALA A 107 -29.96 18.60 14.31
CA ALA A 107 -29.88 18.74 12.87
C ALA A 107 -31.25 18.45 12.25
N PHE A 108 -31.71 19.32 11.37
CA PHE A 108 -32.88 19.09 10.54
C PHE A 108 -32.41 18.53 9.21
N ILE A 109 -32.74 17.27 8.95
CA ILE A 109 -32.36 16.56 7.73
C ILE A 109 -33.63 16.19 6.98
N LYS A 110 -33.70 16.65 5.73
CA LYS A 110 -34.75 16.32 4.77
C LYS A 110 -34.33 15.08 3.99
N ASN A 111 -35.20 14.08 3.97
CA ASN A 111 -35.01 12.87 3.19
C ASN A 111 -35.88 12.91 1.93
N ARG A 112 -35.27 13.07 0.77
CA ARG A 112 -35.98 13.10 -0.52
C ARG A 112 -36.64 11.75 -0.88
N ALA A 113 -36.07 10.63 -0.43
CA ALA A 113 -36.63 9.31 -0.72
C ALA A 113 -37.89 9.00 0.10
N ASP A 114 -38.03 9.58 1.29
CA ASP A 114 -39.21 9.42 2.15
C ASP A 114 -40.17 10.61 2.02
N ASN A 115 -40.59 10.89 0.77
CA ASN A 115 -41.57 11.93 0.44
C ASN A 115 -41.23 13.31 1.02
N ASP A 116 -39.95 13.69 0.94
CA ASP A 116 -39.48 15.00 1.36
C ASP A 116 -39.72 15.31 2.86
N LYS A 117 -39.87 14.29 3.70
CA LYS A 117 -40.03 14.47 5.15
C LYS A 117 -38.76 15.05 5.77
N THR A 118 -38.94 16.04 6.63
CA THR A 118 -37.88 16.62 7.45
C THR A 118 -37.91 15.97 8.83
N LEU A 119 -36.79 15.39 9.23
CA LEU A 119 -36.58 14.80 10.55
C LEU A 119 -35.64 15.70 11.36
N SER A 120 -35.99 15.94 12.62
CA SER A 120 -35.10 16.58 13.60
C SER A 120 -34.33 15.49 14.34
N LEU A 121 -33.03 15.43 14.15
CA LEU A 121 -32.19 14.37 14.67
C LEU A 121 -31.08 14.89 15.58
N LYS A 122 -30.75 14.10 16.60
CA LYS A 122 -29.65 14.34 17.54
C LYS A 122 -28.43 13.48 17.21
N GLN A 123 -27.29 13.85 17.77
CA GLN A 123 -26.11 12.99 17.75
C GLN A 123 -26.42 11.62 18.38
N GLY A 124 -26.03 10.54 17.69
CA GLY A 124 -26.32 9.16 18.08
C GLY A 124 -27.60 8.57 17.49
N GLU A 125 -28.48 9.38 16.91
CA GLU A 125 -29.67 8.87 16.20
C GLU A 125 -29.33 8.39 14.79
N THR A 126 -30.25 7.62 14.21
CA THR A 126 -30.06 6.98 12.90
C THR A 126 -31.07 7.46 11.86
N ILE A 127 -30.62 7.60 10.61
CA ILE A 127 -31.44 7.94 9.45
C ILE A 127 -30.92 7.18 8.23
N ALA A 128 -31.79 6.46 7.52
CA ALA A 128 -31.43 5.68 6.32
C ALA A 128 -30.18 4.80 6.53
N ASP A 129 -30.16 4.04 7.63
CA ASP A 129 -29.04 3.18 8.09
C ASP A 129 -27.72 3.92 8.41
N CYS A 130 -27.74 5.26 8.44
CA CYS A 130 -26.62 6.10 8.83
C CYS A 130 -26.79 6.61 10.25
N ALA A 131 -25.77 6.48 11.11
CA ALA A 131 -25.75 7.05 12.45
C ALA A 131 -25.14 8.45 12.43
N ILE A 132 -25.73 9.40 13.14
CA ILE A 132 -25.16 10.74 13.28
C ILE A 132 -24.00 10.70 14.29
N ILE A 133 -22.76 10.83 13.82
CA ILE A 133 -21.58 10.82 14.68
C ILE A 133 -21.36 12.19 15.32
N SER A 134 -21.53 13.26 14.54
CA SER A 134 -21.28 14.62 15.02
C SER A 134 -22.10 15.65 14.25
N ILE A 135 -22.45 16.73 14.95
CA ILE A 135 -23.12 17.90 14.39
C ILE A 135 -22.28 19.11 14.74
N ASN A 136 -21.74 19.80 13.74
CA ASN A 136 -20.92 21.00 13.92
C ASN A 136 -21.73 22.24 13.54
N THR A 137 -22.04 23.06 14.54
CA THR A 137 -22.81 24.30 14.38
C THR A 137 -21.99 25.43 13.77
N ALA A 138 -20.66 25.43 13.94
CA ALA A 138 -19.79 26.50 13.46
C ALA A 138 -19.56 26.40 11.95
N THR A 139 -19.38 25.18 11.43
CA THR A 139 -19.20 24.92 9.99
C THR A 139 -20.50 24.58 9.28
N GLY A 140 -21.59 24.34 10.02
CA GLY A 140 -22.86 23.92 9.45
C GLY A 140 -22.81 22.52 8.84
N THR A 141 -22.03 21.60 9.41
CA THR A 141 -21.80 20.26 8.85
C THR A 141 -22.31 19.17 9.78
N VAL A 142 -22.88 18.10 9.22
CA VAL A 142 -23.27 16.89 9.93
C VAL A 142 -22.47 15.71 9.38
N VAL A 143 -21.85 14.94 10.26
CA VAL A 143 -21.12 13.72 9.89
C VAL A 143 -21.97 12.50 10.20
N LEU A 144 -22.19 11.70 9.17
CA LEU A 144 -22.96 10.46 9.19
C LEU A 144 -22.01 9.26 9.01
N ASP A 145 -22.21 8.20 9.78
CA ASP A 145 -21.55 6.91 9.62
C ASP A 145 -22.51 5.89 9.01
N TYR A 146 -22.16 5.33 7.86
CA TYR A 146 -22.92 4.21 7.30
C TYR A 146 -22.32 2.89 7.79
N GLN A 147 -22.92 2.32 8.84
CA GLN A 147 -22.62 0.97 9.35
C GLN A 147 -21.11 0.68 9.52
N GLN A 148 -20.30 1.65 9.98
CA GLN A 148 -18.85 1.56 10.12
C GLN A 148 -18.06 1.27 8.83
N LYS A 149 -18.69 1.43 7.66
CA LYS A 149 -18.05 1.22 6.35
C LYS A 149 -17.45 2.49 5.81
N PHE A 150 -18.21 3.58 5.84
CA PHE A 150 -17.77 4.88 5.34
C PHE A 150 -18.52 6.02 6.03
N GLN A 151 -17.89 7.20 6.01
CA GLN A 151 -18.45 8.42 6.56
C GLN A 151 -18.85 9.39 5.46
N ILE A 152 -19.92 10.12 5.70
CA ILE A 152 -20.47 11.13 4.80
C ILE A 152 -20.58 12.43 5.58
N THR A 153 -20.05 13.50 5.01
CA THR A 153 -20.21 14.84 5.57
C THR A 153 -21.23 15.58 4.72
N LEU A 154 -22.36 15.92 5.32
CA LEU A 154 -23.34 16.79 4.71
C LEU A 154 -23.06 18.24 5.17
N SER A 155 -23.14 19.20 4.27
CA SER A 155 -23.04 20.64 4.56
C SER A 155 -24.40 21.33 4.37
N LEU A 156 -24.67 22.33 5.20
CA LEU A 156 -25.87 23.16 5.10
C LEU A 156 -25.88 24.00 3.80
N ASN A 157 -24.70 24.46 3.39
CA ASN A 157 -24.49 25.13 2.12
C ASN A 157 -24.05 24.06 1.12
N GLY A 158 -24.98 23.54 0.32
CA GLY A 158 -24.64 22.63 -0.75
C GLY A 158 -23.79 23.36 -1.79
N GLU A 159 -22.48 23.13 -1.72
CA GLU A 159 -21.55 23.35 -2.83
C GLU A 159 -21.15 21.99 -3.41
#